data_AF-A0A844QIQ0-F1
#
_entry.id   AF-A0A844QIQ0-F1
#
_cell.length_a   1.000
_cell.length_b   1.000
_cell.length_c   1.000
_cell.angle_alpha   90.00
_cell.angle_beta   90.00
_cell.angle_gamma   90.00
#
_symmetry.space_group_name_H-M   'P 1'
#
loop_
_entity.id
_entity.type
_entity.pdbx_description
1 polymer ?
#
loop_
_entity_poly.entity_id
_entity_poly.type
_entity_poly.pdbx_seq_one_letter_code
_entity_poly.pdbx_strand_id
1 'polypeptide(L)'
;MKIRAAVLAFCLAATATPAVASGGIACTGDGVEVDLSVGRLEVISVLRATVEIGGKVWSTNPEIVPGTPIAVGQAFEDQNRLLIDFTDEAVNAIIGRLRVFSLTEGDGYAAGGVVSFKDEGVFVVDCSERG
;
A
#
# COMPACT_ATOMS: atom_id res chain seq x y z
N MET A 1 7.94 -15.33 -52.59
CA MET A 1 7.09 -14.38 -51.82
C MET A 1 6.75 -14.98 -50.45
N LYS A 2 7.71 -15.07 -49.51
CA LYS A 2 7.49 -15.62 -48.15
C LYS A 2 8.21 -14.85 -47.03
N ILE A 3 9.04 -13.85 -47.36
CA ILE A 3 9.88 -13.12 -46.40
C ILE A 3 9.14 -11.93 -45.77
N ARG A 4 8.12 -11.37 -46.43
CA ARG A 4 7.40 -10.17 -45.96
C ARG A 4 6.48 -10.40 -44.75
N ALA A 5 6.01 -11.62 -44.53
CA ALA A 5 5.11 -11.93 -43.41
C ALA A 5 5.83 -12.04 -42.06
N ALA A 6 7.12 -12.42 -42.06
CA ALA A 6 7.88 -12.63 -40.83
C ALA A 6 8.27 -11.31 -40.14
N VAL A 7 8.46 -10.23 -40.90
CA VAL A 7 8.90 -8.93 -40.37
C VAL A 7 7.79 -8.22 -39.58
N LEU A 8 6.52 -8.39 -39.99
CA LEU A 8 5.40 -7.74 -39.29
C LEU A 8 5.12 -8.36 -37.91
N ALA A 9 5.36 -9.67 -37.75
CA ALA A 9 5.13 -10.36 -36.47
C ALA A 9 6.18 -10.01 -35.41
N PHE A 10 7.41 -9.67 -35.82
CA PHE A 10 8.49 -9.32 -34.89
C PHE A 10 8.30 -7.93 -34.25
N CYS A 11 7.66 -7.00 -34.96
CA CYS A 11 7.45 -5.64 -34.45
C CYS A 11 6.38 -5.55 -33.34
N LEU A 12 5.42 -6.48 -33.27
CA LEU A 12 4.37 -6.43 -32.24
C LEU A 12 4.84 -6.93 -30.86
N ALA A 13 5.90 -7.75 -30.79
CA ALA A 13 6.42 -8.24 -29.51
C ALA A 13 7.34 -7.23 -28.79
N ALA A 14 7.79 -6.18 -29.50
CA ALA A 14 8.78 -5.23 -28.98
C ALA A 14 8.16 -4.05 -28.19
N THR A 15 6.83 -3.96 -28.07
CA THR A 15 6.14 -2.91 -27.31
C THR A 15 5.56 -3.39 -25.97
N ALA A 16 5.86 -4.63 -25.56
CA ALA A 16 5.48 -5.12 -24.24
C ALA A 16 6.36 -4.46 -23.18
N THR A 17 6.06 -3.20 -22.82
CA THR A 17 6.62 -2.62 -21.61
C THR A 17 6.09 -3.42 -20.42
N PRO A 18 6.93 -3.78 -19.44
CA PRO A 18 6.44 -4.41 -18.22
C PRO A 18 5.36 -3.51 -17.62
N ALA A 19 4.19 -4.09 -17.35
CA ALA A 19 3.14 -3.40 -16.63
C ALA A 19 3.63 -3.20 -15.19
N VAL A 20 4.20 -2.04 -14.90
CA VAL A 20 4.53 -1.62 -13.54
C VAL A 20 3.22 -1.27 -12.86
N ALA A 21 2.50 -2.29 -12.39
CA ALA A 21 1.31 -2.10 -11.60
C ALA A 21 1.73 -1.51 -10.25
N SER A 22 1.20 -0.33 -9.93
CA SER A 22 1.14 0.09 -8.52
C SER A 22 0.25 -0.90 -7.80
N GLY A 23 0.70 -1.37 -6.64
CA GLY A 23 -0.07 -2.29 -5.81
C GLY A 23 -0.96 -1.53 -4.84
N GLY A 24 -2.12 -2.10 -4.54
CA GLY A 24 -3.00 -1.63 -3.47
C GLY A 24 -2.89 -2.55 -2.27
N ILE A 25 -2.86 -2.00 -1.06
CA ILE A 25 -3.05 -2.77 0.18
C ILE A 25 -4.15 -2.06 0.95
N ALA A 26 -5.25 -2.75 1.19
CA ALA A 26 -6.36 -2.26 2.00
C ALA A 26 -6.38 -3.02 3.33
N CYS A 27 -6.43 -2.28 4.43
CA CYS A 27 -6.50 -2.80 5.78
C CYS A 27 -7.76 -2.27 6.45
N THR A 28 -8.72 -3.14 6.76
CA THR A 28 -10.03 -2.74 7.29
C THR A 28 -10.29 -3.35 8.67
N GLY A 29 -10.95 -2.60 9.54
CA GLY A 29 -11.34 -3.02 10.88
C GLY A 29 -12.64 -2.33 11.32
N ASP A 30 -13.06 -2.56 12.55
CA ASP A 30 -14.26 -1.90 13.10
C ASP A 30 -14.02 -0.40 13.26
N GLY A 31 -14.60 0.40 12.36
CA GLY A 31 -14.49 1.86 12.35
C GLY A 31 -13.14 2.42 11.90
N VAL A 32 -12.29 1.58 11.28
CA VAL A 32 -10.98 1.99 10.75
C VAL A 32 -10.71 1.41 9.35
N GLU A 33 -10.10 2.23 8.50
CA GLU A 33 -9.63 1.85 7.18
C GLU A 33 -8.24 2.45 6.93
N VAL A 34 -7.33 1.67 6.38
CA VAL A 34 -6.01 2.12 5.96
C VAL A 34 -5.76 1.65 4.54
N ASP A 35 -5.63 2.60 3.62
CA ASP A 35 -5.34 2.33 2.22
C ASP A 35 -3.91 2.74 1.89
N LEU A 36 -3.19 1.84 1.26
CA LEU A 36 -1.82 2.07 0.82
C LEU A 36 -1.74 1.84 -0.69
N SER A 37 -1.22 2.84 -1.40
CA SER A 37 -0.70 2.64 -2.75
C SER A 37 0.80 2.46 -2.67
N VAL A 38 1.30 1.31 -3.10
CA VAL A 38 2.71 0.94 -3.00
C VAL A 38 3.35 0.71 -4.37
N GLY A 39 4.60 1.11 -4.51
CA GLY A 39 5.46 0.74 -5.64
C GLY A 39 6.08 -0.65 -5.43
N ARG A 40 6.17 -1.45 -6.49
CA ARG A 40 6.67 -2.83 -6.47
C ARG A 40 8.18 -2.95 -6.78
N LEU A 41 9.01 -2.08 -6.21
CA LEU A 41 10.47 -2.21 -6.30
C LEU A 41 10.99 -3.22 -5.24
N GLU A 42 12.28 -3.54 -5.24
CA GLU A 42 12.90 -4.46 -4.27
C GLU A 42 12.71 -4.03 -2.80
N VAL A 43 12.32 -2.77 -2.57
CA VAL A 43 11.96 -2.20 -1.26
C VAL A 43 10.58 -1.57 -1.38
N ILE A 44 9.75 -1.73 -0.34
CA ILE A 44 8.45 -1.06 -0.27
C ILE A 44 8.60 0.45 -0.43
N SER A 45 7.85 1.02 -1.37
CA SER A 45 7.75 2.47 -1.57
C SER A 45 6.29 2.86 -1.42
N VAL A 46 5.94 3.56 -0.34
CA VAL A 46 4.56 4.03 -0.12
C VAL A 46 4.36 5.30 -0.94
N LEU A 47 3.61 5.18 -2.04
CA LEU A 47 3.29 6.28 -2.96
C LEU A 47 2.17 7.17 -2.41
N ARG A 48 1.22 6.56 -1.69
CA ARG A 48 0.13 7.24 -0.99
C ARG A 48 -0.33 6.39 0.19
N ALA A 49 -0.69 7.03 1.28
CA ALA A 49 -1.44 6.40 2.35
C ALA A 49 -2.63 7.28 2.76
N THR A 50 -3.76 6.63 3.01
CA THR A 50 -4.93 7.22 3.64
C THR A 50 -5.26 6.41 4.88
N VAL A 51 -5.62 7.08 5.97
CA VAL A 51 -6.18 6.47 7.17
C VAL A 51 -7.52 7.12 7.43
N GLU A 52 -8.58 6.34 7.60
CA GLU A 52 -9.89 6.81 8.03
C GLU A 52 -10.26 6.16 9.36
N ILE A 53 -10.62 6.97 10.36
CA ILE A 53 -11.08 6.51 11.67
C ILE A 53 -12.28 7.34 12.08
N GLY A 54 -13.44 6.71 12.27
CA GLY A 54 -14.66 7.38 12.71
C GLY A 54 -15.05 8.61 11.86
N GLY A 55 -14.81 8.55 10.55
CA GLY A 55 -15.10 9.64 9.59
C GLY A 55 -14.06 10.77 9.56
N LYS A 56 -12.98 10.68 10.33
CA LYS A 56 -11.80 11.55 10.19
C LYS A 56 -10.82 10.90 9.22
N VAL A 57 -10.30 11.70 8.30
CA VAL A 57 -9.36 11.23 7.27
C VAL A 57 -8.00 11.89 7.47
N TRP A 58 -6.94 11.08 7.40
CA TRP A 58 -5.55 11.51 7.28
C TRP A 58 -5.00 11.05 5.95
N SER A 59 -4.24 11.91 5.26
CA SER A 59 -3.76 11.63 3.91
C SER A 59 -2.34 12.14 3.71
N THR A 60 -1.51 11.33 3.05
CA THR A 60 -0.18 11.76 2.59
C THR A 60 -0.23 12.60 1.32
N ASN A 61 -1.41 12.70 0.70
CA ASN A 61 -1.63 13.52 -0.47
C ASN A 61 -3.03 14.17 -0.40
N PRO A 62 -3.18 15.23 0.43
CA PRO A 62 -4.47 15.87 0.70
C PRO A 62 -5.08 16.55 -0.54
N GLU A 63 -4.30 16.80 -1.59
CA GLU A 63 -4.81 17.35 -2.85
C GLU A 63 -5.59 16.31 -3.67
N ILE A 64 -5.28 15.02 -3.52
CA ILE A 64 -5.97 13.91 -4.20
C ILE A 64 -7.09 13.34 -3.33
N VAL A 65 -6.79 13.08 -2.05
CA VAL A 65 -7.75 12.56 -1.06
C VAL A 65 -7.80 13.55 0.09
N PRO A 66 -8.84 14.40 0.19
CA PRO A 66 -8.95 15.41 1.23
C PRO A 66 -8.89 14.79 2.64
N GLY A 67 -8.08 15.39 3.51
CA GLY A 67 -7.86 14.93 4.87
C GLY A 67 -6.78 15.73 5.59
N THR A 68 -6.55 15.41 6.86
CA THR A 68 -5.45 15.97 7.65
C THR A 68 -4.10 15.50 7.05
N PRO A 69 -3.18 16.43 6.72
CA PRO A 69 -1.89 16.05 6.14
C PRO A 69 -1.05 15.21 7.11
N ILE A 70 -0.49 14.12 6.60
CA ILE A 70 0.46 13.24 7.30
C ILE A 70 1.61 12.86 6.38
N ALA A 71 2.69 12.33 6.93
CA ALA A 71 3.78 11.78 6.15
C ALA A 71 4.06 10.31 6.54
N VAL A 72 4.68 9.56 5.62
CA VAL A 72 5.24 8.24 5.94
C VAL A 72 6.64 8.48 6.47
N GLY A 73 6.84 8.24 7.77
CA GLY A 73 8.16 8.37 8.40
C GLY A 73 9.05 7.18 8.08
N GLN A 74 8.53 5.96 8.28
CA GLN A 74 9.22 4.72 7.98
C GLN A 74 8.25 3.70 7.40
N ALA A 75 8.70 2.91 6.43
CA ALA A 75 7.97 1.77 5.89
C ALA A 75 8.94 0.60 5.67
N PHE A 76 8.50 -0.60 6.04
CA PHE A 76 9.26 -1.83 5.90
C PHE A 76 8.30 -2.97 5.55
N GLU A 77 8.65 -3.76 4.54
CA GLU A 77 7.95 -4.98 4.18
C GLU A 77 8.96 -6.09 3.93
N ASP A 78 8.67 -7.27 4.46
CA ASP A 78 9.33 -8.52 4.07
C ASP A 78 8.28 -9.60 3.79
N GLN A 79 8.70 -10.86 3.69
CA GLN A 79 7.84 -11.99 3.34
C GLN A 79 6.62 -12.19 4.28
N ASN A 80 6.71 -11.71 5.52
CA ASN A 80 5.75 -12.07 6.58
C ASN A 80 5.24 -10.87 7.38
N ARG A 81 5.68 -9.65 7.08
CA ARG A 81 5.24 -8.46 7.81
C ARG A 81 5.32 -7.19 6.99
N LEU A 82 4.39 -6.30 7.29
CA LEU A 82 4.35 -4.92 6.82
C LEU A 82 4.29 -3.99 8.04
N LEU A 83 5.26 -3.09 8.15
CA LEU A 83 5.40 -2.14 9.24
C LEU A 83 5.46 -0.72 8.66
N ILE A 84 4.56 0.16 9.08
CA ILE A 84 4.55 1.56 8.64
C ILE A 84 4.37 2.47 9.85
N ASP A 85 5.16 3.53 9.90
CA ASP A 85 5.00 4.64 10.83
C ASP A 85 4.57 5.89 10.09
N PHE A 86 3.45 6.45 10.52
CA PHE A 86 2.92 7.73 10.05
C PHE A 86 3.35 8.83 11.01
N THR A 87 3.79 9.95 10.47
CA THR A 87 4.15 11.15 11.23
C THR A 87 3.21 12.29 10.92
N ASP A 88 3.24 13.34 11.75
CA ASP A 88 2.73 14.64 11.31
C ASP A 88 3.48 15.12 10.05
N GLU A 89 2.89 16.09 9.35
CA GLU A 89 3.44 16.66 8.11
C GLU A 89 4.85 17.23 8.29
N ALA A 90 5.16 17.78 9.47
CA ALA A 90 6.46 18.35 9.80
C ALA A 90 7.46 17.29 10.32
N VAL A 91 7.07 16.01 10.36
CA VAL A 91 7.88 14.86 10.77
C VAL A 91 8.43 15.00 12.20
N ASN A 92 7.67 15.66 13.09
CA ASN A 92 8.10 15.87 14.48
C ASN A 92 7.76 14.69 15.41
N ALA A 93 6.64 14.02 15.16
CA ALA A 93 6.18 12.91 15.97
C ALA A 93 5.54 11.80 15.13
N ILE A 94 5.71 10.56 15.58
CA ILE A 94 4.93 9.42 15.07
C ILE A 94 3.52 9.56 15.65
N ILE A 95 2.54 9.68 14.77
CA ILE A 95 1.12 9.79 15.10
C ILE A 95 0.34 8.53 14.74
N GLY A 96 0.90 7.63 13.93
CA GLY A 96 0.26 6.38 13.55
C GLY A 96 1.26 5.26 13.36
N ARG A 97 0.84 4.02 13.64
CA ARG A 97 1.65 2.81 13.44
C ARG A 97 0.78 1.70 12.91
N LEU A 98 1.08 1.19 11.73
CA LEU A 98 0.52 -0.03 11.18
C LEU A 98 1.51 -1.18 11.38
N ARG A 99 1.03 -2.29 11.93
CA ARG A 99 1.82 -3.50 12.21
C ARG A 99 1.03 -4.71 11.75
N VAL A 100 1.38 -5.24 10.59
CA VAL A 100 0.69 -6.35 9.93
C VAL A 100 1.63 -7.54 9.85
N PHE A 101 1.09 -8.72 10.10
CA PHE A 101 1.74 -9.99 9.84
C PHE A 101 0.95 -10.75 8.78
N SER A 102 1.67 -11.49 7.96
CA SER A 102 1.09 -12.32 6.90
C SER A 102 1.68 -13.72 6.91
N LEU A 103 0.87 -14.67 6.47
CA LEU A 103 1.28 -16.04 6.26
C LEU A 103 0.67 -16.56 4.95
N THR A 104 1.49 -17.34 4.23
CA THR A 104 1.05 -18.09 3.06
C THR A 104 1.23 -19.57 3.37
N GLU A 105 0.17 -20.35 3.19
CA GLU A 105 0.18 -21.81 3.31
C GLU A 105 -0.50 -22.43 2.09
N GLY A 106 0.28 -23.04 1.20
CA GLY A 106 -0.22 -23.50 -0.10
C GLY A 106 -0.77 -22.33 -0.92
N ASP A 107 -2.05 -22.42 -1.30
CA ASP A 107 -2.78 -21.35 -2.00
C ASP A 107 -3.49 -20.39 -1.03
N GLY A 108 -3.42 -20.64 0.28
CA GLY A 108 -4.00 -19.80 1.31
C GLY A 108 -3.10 -18.62 1.63
N TYR A 109 -3.69 -17.43 1.73
CA TYR A 109 -3.03 -16.22 2.19
C TYR A 109 -3.90 -15.55 3.25
N ALA A 110 -3.28 -15.15 4.36
CA ALA A 110 -3.94 -14.36 5.39
C ALA A 110 -3.01 -13.24 5.83
N ALA A 111 -3.56 -12.04 6.02
CA ALA A 111 -2.84 -10.91 6.56
C ALA A 111 -3.71 -10.15 7.55
N GLY A 112 -3.16 -9.87 8.72
CA GLY A 112 -3.87 -9.15 9.76
C GLY A 112 -2.91 -8.49 10.72
N GLY A 113 -3.41 -7.51 11.47
CA GLY A 113 -2.55 -6.70 12.30
C GLY A 113 -3.28 -5.74 13.20
N VAL A 114 -2.52 -4.75 13.65
CA VAL A 114 -3.04 -3.63 14.41
C VAL A 114 -2.60 -2.32 13.80
N VAL A 115 -3.48 -1.33 13.87
CA VAL A 115 -3.16 0.07 13.65
C VAL A 115 -3.40 0.85 14.94
N SER A 116 -2.42 1.62 15.38
CA SER A 116 -2.60 2.61 16.44
C SER A 116 -2.52 4.01 15.86
N PHE A 117 -3.41 4.91 16.26
CA PHE A 117 -3.38 6.29 15.83
C PHE A 117 -3.58 7.22 17.03
N LYS A 118 -2.74 8.24 17.12
CA LYS A 118 -2.66 9.18 18.24
C LYS A 118 -4.02 9.85 18.42
N ASP A 119 -4.50 9.88 19.66
CA ASP A 119 -5.77 10.46 20.08
C ASP A 119 -7.03 9.78 19.50
N GLU A 120 -6.90 8.69 18.72
CA GLU A 120 -8.03 7.94 18.15
C GLU A 120 -8.15 6.51 18.71
N GLY A 121 -7.03 5.81 18.96
CA GLY A 121 -7.05 4.49 19.59
C GLY A 121 -6.16 3.44 18.92
N VAL A 122 -6.48 2.17 19.18
CA VAL A 122 -5.81 0.99 18.62
C VAL A 122 -6.87 0.03 18.10
N PHE A 123 -6.69 -0.43 16.86
CA PHE A 123 -7.68 -1.20 16.13
C PHE A 123 -7.05 -2.46 15.54
N VAL A 124 -7.80 -3.55 15.52
CA VAL A 124 -7.44 -4.76 14.78
C VAL A 124 -7.89 -4.56 13.33
N VAL A 125 -7.03 -4.92 12.37
CA VAL A 125 -7.30 -4.78 10.94
C VAL A 125 -7.03 -6.09 10.20
N ASP A 126 -7.90 -6.41 9.24
CA ASP A 126 -7.67 -7.40 8.20
C ASP A 126 -7.04 -6.72 6.99
N CYS A 127 -5.90 -7.22 6.54
CA CYS A 127 -5.11 -6.66 5.43
C CYS A 127 -4.93 -7.69 4.30
N SER A 128 -5.87 -8.64 4.18
CA SER A 128 -5.78 -9.75 3.24
C SER A 128 -6.03 -9.30 1.80
N GLU A 129 -6.66 -8.14 1.60
CA GLU A 129 -6.89 -7.55 0.28
C GLU A 129 -5.64 -6.82 -0.25
N ARG A 130 -5.05 -7.37 -1.31
CA ARG A 130 -3.87 -6.84 -1.99
C ARG A 130 -4.03 -6.89 -3.52
N GLY A 131 -3.77 -5.77 -4.19
CA GLY A 131 -3.88 -5.57 -5.65
C GLY A 131 -2.54 -5.41 -6.35
#